data_AF-A0A2I4CQ29-F1
#
_entry.id   AF-A0A2I4CQ29-F1
#
_cell.length_a   1.000
_cell.length_b   1.000
_cell.length_c   1.000
_cell.angle_alpha   90.00
_cell.angle_beta   90.00
_cell.angle_gamma   90.00
#
_symmetry.space_group_name_H-M   'P 1'
#
loop_
_entity.id
_entity.type
_entity.pdbx_description
1 polymer ?
#
loop_
_entity_poly.entity_id
_entity_poly.type
_entity_poly.pdbx_seq_one_letter_code
_entity_poly.pdbx_strand_id
1 'polypeptide(L)'
;MAKPHNRNDSSQMKASLQHDDDQKNRNRKPDPLKQQDSKDSRGPGSSSSDGSRCAEDDKPKTSDQNTDLMRWEDGATSVTAGSRCAEDDKQNRNSYKNDWTRRDDDASSCCQLDSLRRLPKLDIKLGPLNFSRSHTVLINVDIFKQCGPVPQDGRDLWDRNFVKMPCSPSSKLDSKFKFTQVSRWKLIYENLKALANKATASVDEVAEAIFKYNPKYKGQWSFDALSRFVERIPKIENDFEKLFPRIAALALDLPEQVKKAVPLLQRGHPASITLSQVQISCLLANAFYCTFPHRNSSGPGAEYHSYPSINFTRLFADWSERKKEKLRAVMHYFKKVLETKPEGLVTFQRCCLRDTDVPHWWNCKETLDKLHLTSQGSIETEGTGMLQVDFASSWIGGGVLDSGLIQEEILFLMNPELIVARLFTEKLADNECLIITGCQTFSQYSGYSDRFEWAGPYDDLLERDEWARLNRQILAMDALRFKHRRDQYNMGRITRELNKVSHFVFNSFFN
;
A
#
# COMPACT_ATOMS: atom_id res chain seq x y z
N MET A 1 28.48 31.33 -41.16
CA MET A 1 29.32 31.35 -39.95
C MET A 1 28.46 30.91 -38.76
N ALA A 2 28.69 29.70 -38.26
CA ALA A 2 27.92 29.09 -37.18
C ALA A 2 28.42 29.57 -35.80
N LYS A 3 27.51 29.90 -34.88
CA LYS A 3 27.82 30.20 -33.47
C LYS A 3 28.00 28.90 -32.67
N PRO A 4 28.97 28.82 -31.73
CA PRO A 4 29.31 27.58 -31.05
C PRO A 4 28.33 27.22 -29.92
N HIS A 5 28.20 25.91 -29.69
CA HIS A 5 27.43 25.27 -28.63
C HIS A 5 27.85 25.70 -27.22
N ASN A 6 26.87 26.04 -26.39
CA ASN A 6 27.03 26.10 -24.93
C ASN A 6 27.18 24.66 -24.39
N ARG A 7 28.35 24.36 -23.82
CA ARG A 7 28.56 23.15 -23.01
C ARG A 7 27.94 23.37 -21.63
N ASN A 8 27.18 22.38 -21.14
CA ASN A 8 26.70 22.34 -19.76
C ASN A 8 27.90 22.37 -18.80
N ASP A 9 27.97 23.41 -17.97
CA ASP A 9 28.96 23.56 -16.93
C ASP A 9 28.50 22.86 -15.64
N SER A 10 29.20 21.78 -15.27
CA SER A 10 28.95 21.01 -14.05
C SER A 10 29.77 21.50 -12.84
N SER A 11 30.38 22.69 -12.94
CA SER A 11 31.17 23.31 -11.87
C SER A 11 30.40 23.47 -10.56
N GLN A 12 29.08 23.74 -10.63
CA GLN A 12 28.23 23.90 -9.45
C GLN A 12 28.04 22.59 -8.65
N MET A 13 28.04 21.42 -9.31
CA MET A 13 27.96 20.11 -8.64
C MET A 13 29.28 19.73 -7.96
N LYS A 14 30.43 20.12 -8.53
CA LYS A 14 31.75 19.88 -7.91
C LYS A 14 31.93 20.65 -6.60
N ALA A 15 31.45 21.90 -6.56
CA ALA A 15 31.55 22.75 -5.37
C ALA A 15 30.76 22.18 -4.17
N SER A 16 29.59 21.58 -4.41
CA SER A 16 28.79 20.96 -3.34
C SER A 16 29.37 19.65 -2.81
N LEU A 17 30.16 18.91 -3.61
CA LEU A 17 30.79 17.66 -3.19
C LEU A 17 32.08 17.90 -2.38
N GLN A 18 32.81 18.97 -2.66
CA GLN A 18 34.05 19.31 -1.94
C GLN A 18 33.80 19.87 -0.55
N HIS A 19 32.67 20.56 -0.33
CA HIS A 19 32.34 21.16 0.96
C HIS A 19 32.08 20.13 2.08
N ASP A 20 31.69 18.89 1.71
CA ASP A 20 31.43 17.77 2.62
C ASP A 20 32.70 17.02 3.06
N ASP A 21 33.73 16.99 2.20
CA ASP A 21 34.98 16.26 2.50
C ASP A 21 35.89 17.08 3.45
N ASP A 22 35.84 18.41 3.37
CA ASP A 22 36.58 19.31 4.29
C ASP A 22 36.01 19.31 5.72
N GLN A 23 34.72 19.03 5.90
CA GLN A 23 34.11 18.89 7.23
C GLN A 23 34.47 17.56 7.91
N LYS A 24 34.75 16.50 7.14
CA LYS A 24 35.17 15.19 7.68
C LYS A 24 36.62 15.15 8.14
N ASN A 25 37.49 15.99 7.58
CA ASN A 25 38.91 16.03 7.94
C ASN A 25 39.23 16.84 9.21
N ARG A 26 38.28 17.62 9.75
CA ARG A 26 38.51 18.43 10.97
C ARG A 26 38.27 17.68 12.29
N ASN A 27 37.72 16.46 12.28
CA ASN A 27 37.31 15.72 13.49
C ASN A 27 37.98 14.35 13.67
N ARG A 28 39.29 14.22 13.41
CA ARG A 28 40.07 13.03 13.80
C ARG A 28 41.19 13.41 14.77
N LYS A 29 41.08 12.93 16.03
CA LYS A 29 42.22 12.85 16.96
C LYS A 29 43.04 11.57 16.66
N PRO A 30 44.37 11.58 16.85
CA PRO A 30 45.23 10.44 16.50
C PRO A 30 45.28 9.40 17.63
N ASP A 31 45.23 8.12 17.26
CA ASP A 31 45.57 6.98 18.14
C ASP A 31 47.02 6.52 17.91
N PRO A 32 47.72 6.02 18.95
CA PRO A 32 49.16 5.83 18.92
C PRO A 32 49.59 4.46 18.37
N LEU A 33 50.76 4.50 17.74
CA LEU A 33 51.55 3.40 17.18
C LEU A 33 51.79 2.23 18.13
N LYS A 34 51.69 1.00 17.60
CA LYS A 34 52.57 -0.12 17.98
C LYS A 34 53.06 -0.87 16.73
N GLN A 35 54.38 -0.78 16.53
CA GLN A 35 55.27 -1.70 15.80
C GLN A 35 55.16 -3.12 16.41
N GLN A 36 55.48 -4.26 15.78
CA GLN A 36 56.32 -4.59 14.63
C GLN A 36 56.12 -6.08 14.27
N ASP A 37 56.41 -6.43 13.01
CA ASP A 37 57.00 -7.68 12.50
C ASP A 37 56.26 -9.03 12.71
N SER A 38 56.12 -9.95 11.76
CA SER A 38 56.75 -10.16 10.45
C SER A 38 56.05 -11.33 9.70
N LYS A 39 56.11 -11.30 8.36
CA LYS A 39 56.36 -12.40 7.38
C LYS A 39 55.71 -13.79 7.61
N ASP A 40 55.31 -14.57 6.62
CA ASP A 40 55.05 -14.45 5.19
C ASP A 40 54.53 -15.84 4.79
N SER A 41 53.51 -15.88 3.92
CA SER A 41 53.40 -16.85 2.81
C SER A 41 52.87 -18.30 3.04
N ARG A 42 52.01 -18.68 2.08
CA ARG A 42 51.72 -20.01 1.50
C ARG A 42 50.65 -20.90 2.15
N GLY A 43 49.52 -21.05 1.45
CA GLY A 43 48.85 -22.35 1.32
C GLY A 43 49.57 -23.23 0.29
N PRO A 44 48.98 -24.30 -0.29
CA PRO A 44 47.66 -24.90 -0.06
C PRO A 44 47.73 -26.45 0.04
N GLY A 45 46.57 -27.13 0.11
CA GLY A 45 46.46 -28.58 -0.10
C GLY A 45 45.32 -29.19 0.72
N SER A 46 44.15 -29.44 0.12
CA SER A 46 43.78 -30.66 -0.61
C SER A 46 43.26 -31.79 0.27
N SER A 47 41.99 -32.15 0.00
CA SER A 47 41.47 -33.53 -0.15
C SER A 47 41.41 -34.39 1.12
N SER A 48 40.49 -35.33 1.33
CA SER A 48 39.48 -36.04 0.55
C SER A 48 38.70 -36.87 1.60
N SER A 49 37.37 -36.97 1.46
CA SER A 49 36.65 -38.22 1.15
C SER A 49 36.42 -39.20 2.32
N ASP A 50 35.26 -39.83 2.21
CA ASP A 50 34.79 -41.05 2.87
C ASP A 50 34.36 -40.90 4.34
N GLY A 51 33.12 -41.19 4.73
CA GLY A 51 32.13 -42.09 4.15
C GLY A 51 32.10 -43.36 4.98
N SER A 52 31.09 -43.53 5.84
CA SER A 52 30.45 -44.82 6.13
C SER A 52 29.39 -44.73 7.23
N ARG A 53 28.51 -45.73 7.16
CA ARG A 53 27.15 -45.88 7.68
C ARG A 53 27.10 -46.46 9.10
N CYS A 54 25.84 -46.58 9.56
CA CYS A 54 25.24 -47.43 10.61
C CYS A 54 25.10 -46.71 11.97
N ALA A 55 23.90 -46.32 12.39
CA ALA A 55 22.76 -47.11 12.90
C ALA A 55 23.01 -47.65 14.31
N GLU A 56 22.41 -47.03 15.33
CA GLU A 56 21.40 -47.60 16.24
C GLU A 56 21.13 -46.66 17.44
N ASP A 57 20.01 -46.93 18.09
CA ASP A 57 19.24 -46.16 19.05
C ASP A 57 20.00 -45.53 20.23
N ASP A 58 19.53 -44.33 20.64
CA ASP A 58 19.29 -44.07 22.07
C ASP A 58 18.39 -42.84 22.27
N LYS A 59 17.32 -43.00 23.05
CA LYS A 59 16.61 -41.87 23.69
C LYS A 59 17.45 -41.41 24.88
N PRO A 60 17.57 -40.09 25.13
CA PRO A 60 16.73 -39.54 26.20
C PRO A 60 16.23 -38.11 25.94
N LYS A 61 15.37 -37.69 26.88
CA LYS A 61 14.57 -36.47 26.94
C LYS A 61 15.39 -35.17 27.05
N THR A 62 14.64 -34.08 26.85
CA THR A 62 14.85 -32.67 27.22
C THR A 62 15.85 -31.85 26.41
N SER A 63 15.31 -31.02 25.50
CA SER A 63 15.87 -29.72 25.18
C SER A 63 14.75 -28.72 24.91
N ASP A 64 14.73 -27.66 25.73
CA ASP A 64 13.99 -26.43 25.46
C ASP A 64 14.46 -25.85 24.13
N GLN A 65 13.57 -25.83 23.14
CA GLN A 65 13.81 -25.10 21.90
C GLN A 65 13.17 -23.72 21.99
N ASN A 66 14.07 -22.79 22.32
CA ASN A 66 13.97 -21.36 22.08
C ASN A 66 13.49 -21.12 20.62
N THR A 67 12.30 -20.58 20.46
CA THR A 67 11.82 -20.12 19.16
C THR A 67 12.48 -18.77 18.86
N ASP A 68 13.39 -18.75 17.89
CA ASP A 68 13.94 -17.51 17.31
C ASP A 68 12.81 -16.71 16.64
N LEU A 69 12.29 -15.75 17.40
CA LEU A 69 11.55 -14.61 16.90
C LEU A 69 12.53 -13.73 16.12
N MET A 70 12.52 -13.82 14.79
CA MET A 70 13.10 -12.76 13.95
C MET A 70 12.29 -11.47 14.15
N ARG A 71 12.76 -10.69 15.11
CA ARG A 71 12.40 -9.30 15.37
C ARG A 71 12.93 -8.46 14.21
N TRP A 72 12.04 -7.78 13.49
CA TRP A 72 12.45 -6.68 12.63
C TRP A 72 13.05 -5.58 13.50
N GLU A 73 14.35 -5.31 13.31
CA GLU A 73 15.00 -4.15 13.89
C GLU A 73 14.62 -2.91 13.08
N ASP A 74 13.57 -2.23 13.56
CA ASP A 74 13.39 -0.81 13.30
C ASP A 74 14.34 -0.03 14.22
N GLY A 75 15.41 0.50 13.63
CA GLY A 75 16.30 1.45 14.29
C GLY A 75 15.62 2.80 14.45
N ALA A 76 14.79 2.94 15.49
CA ALA A 76 14.43 4.21 16.09
C ALA A 76 15.17 4.31 17.44
N THR A 77 16.34 4.94 17.45
CA THR A 77 17.06 5.23 18.69
C THR A 77 16.36 6.37 19.43
N SER A 78 15.59 6.03 20.47
CA SER A 78 15.20 6.98 21.50
C SER A 78 16.41 7.26 22.40
N VAL A 79 16.87 8.50 22.45
CA VAL A 79 17.80 8.92 23.49
C VAL A 79 16.96 9.42 24.66
N THR A 80 16.90 8.64 25.73
CA THR A 80 16.43 9.07 27.05
C THR A 80 17.50 9.93 27.71
N ALA A 81 17.22 11.22 27.90
CA ALA A 81 18.00 12.07 28.80
C ALA A 81 17.15 12.33 30.06
N GLY A 82 17.62 11.79 31.19
CA GLY A 82 17.04 12.03 32.50
C GLY A 82 17.40 13.43 33.03
N SER A 83 16.45 14.01 33.77
CA SER A 83 16.56 15.27 34.49
C SER A 83 17.73 15.32 35.48
N ARG A 84 18.42 16.47 35.54
CA ARG A 84 18.52 17.37 36.71
C ARG A 84 19.63 18.42 36.47
N CYS A 85 19.23 19.70 36.50
CA CYS A 85 19.73 20.76 37.40
C CYS A 85 19.52 22.14 36.79
N ALA A 86 19.33 23.10 37.69
CA ALA A 86 18.73 24.40 37.50
C ALA A 86 19.76 25.51 37.20
N GLU A 87 19.17 26.64 36.78
CA GLU A 87 19.60 28.05 36.97
C GLU A 87 20.77 28.64 36.17
N ASP A 88 20.59 29.94 35.91
CA ASP A 88 21.42 30.95 35.24
C ASP A 88 21.55 30.81 33.70
N ASP A 89 21.23 31.79 32.86
CA ASP A 89 21.43 33.24 33.02
C ASP A 89 20.46 34.08 32.17
N LYS A 90 20.11 35.26 32.71
CA LYS A 90 19.43 36.34 32.00
C LYS A 90 20.41 37.02 31.01
N GLN A 91 19.81 37.78 30.09
CA GLN A 91 20.40 38.81 29.21
C GLN A 91 20.88 38.33 27.83
N ASN A 92 20.01 38.48 26.82
CA ASN A 92 20.17 39.60 25.89
C ASN A 92 18.90 39.81 25.06
N ARG A 93 18.13 40.83 25.40
CA ARG A 93 17.16 41.45 24.49
C ARG A 93 17.97 42.26 23.48
N ASN A 94 17.95 41.88 22.21
CA ASN A 94 18.12 42.87 21.16
C ASN A 94 17.18 42.62 19.99
N SER A 95 16.42 43.68 19.75
CA SER A 95 15.45 43.89 18.69
C SER A 95 16.14 43.88 17.33
N TYR A 96 15.68 43.00 16.43
CA TYR A 96 15.66 43.32 15.01
C TYR A 96 14.25 43.08 14.49
N LYS A 97 13.59 44.19 14.18
CA LYS A 97 12.30 44.27 13.51
C LYS A 97 12.39 43.63 12.12
N ASN A 98 11.30 42.96 11.79
CA ASN A 98 10.87 42.52 10.47
C ASN A 98 11.25 43.48 9.34
N ASP A 99 11.85 42.93 8.28
CA ASP A 99 11.53 43.31 6.91
C ASP A 99 11.78 42.13 5.96
N TRP A 100 10.88 41.14 6.01
CA TRP A 100 10.64 40.25 4.88
C TRP A 100 9.25 40.58 4.36
N THR A 101 9.18 41.66 3.61
CA THR A 101 8.09 41.92 2.68
C THR A 101 7.78 40.64 1.91
N ARG A 102 6.51 40.23 1.94
CA ARG A 102 5.89 39.25 1.05
C ARG A 102 6.40 39.48 -0.37
N ARG A 103 7.33 38.63 -0.82
CA ARG A 103 7.39 38.26 -2.22
C ARG A 103 6.56 37.01 -2.32
N ASP A 104 5.42 37.12 -2.99
CA ASP A 104 4.78 35.96 -3.58
C ASP A 104 5.83 35.39 -4.55
N ASP A 105 6.57 34.39 -4.09
CA ASP A 105 7.47 33.60 -4.92
C ASP A 105 6.57 32.74 -5.83
N ASP A 106 6.04 33.38 -6.88
CA ASP A 106 5.46 32.71 -8.03
C ASP A 106 6.55 31.78 -8.58
N ALA A 107 6.43 30.49 -8.26
CA ALA A 107 7.28 29.46 -8.82
C ALA A 107 7.27 29.61 -10.35
N SER A 108 8.44 29.85 -10.94
CA SER A 108 8.61 30.06 -12.38
C SER A 108 8.14 28.82 -13.14
N SER A 109 6.88 28.84 -13.56
CA SER A 109 6.24 27.77 -14.30
C SER A 109 6.32 28.07 -15.80
N CYS A 110 6.72 27.09 -16.62
CA CYS A 110 6.77 27.29 -18.07
C CYS A 110 5.38 27.24 -18.73
N CYS A 111 4.35 26.80 -17.99
CA CYS A 111 2.95 26.82 -18.44
C CYS A 111 1.96 26.98 -17.28
N GLN A 112 0.72 27.39 -17.58
CA GLN A 112 -0.35 27.40 -16.58
C GLN A 112 -0.91 26.00 -16.36
N LEU A 113 -1.33 25.70 -15.12
CA LEU A 113 -1.88 24.40 -14.75
C LEU A 113 -3.08 23.98 -15.63
N ASP A 114 -3.94 24.93 -15.99
CA ASP A 114 -5.13 24.69 -16.82
C ASP A 114 -4.81 24.38 -18.29
N SER A 115 -3.58 24.64 -18.72
CA SER A 115 -3.12 24.32 -20.08
C SER A 115 -2.69 22.85 -20.25
N LEU A 116 -2.60 22.10 -19.14
CA LEU A 116 -2.27 20.68 -19.15
C LEU A 116 -3.50 19.81 -19.44
N ARG A 117 -3.27 18.66 -20.06
CA ARG A 117 -4.31 17.71 -20.47
C ARG A 117 -4.97 17.09 -19.24
N ARG A 118 -6.30 16.96 -19.28
CA ARG A 118 -7.14 16.40 -18.21
C ARG A 118 -8.29 15.59 -18.80
N LEU A 119 -8.69 14.53 -18.13
CA LEU A 119 -9.97 13.85 -18.33
C LEU A 119 -11.12 14.73 -17.79
N PRO A 120 -12.32 14.68 -18.40
CA PRO A 120 -12.69 13.96 -19.63
C PRO A 120 -12.38 14.73 -20.92
N LYS A 121 -11.68 15.88 -20.86
CA LYS A 121 -11.41 16.73 -22.04
C LYS A 121 -10.56 16.05 -23.12
N LEU A 122 -9.85 14.99 -22.76
CA LEU A 122 -9.25 14.05 -23.70
C LEU A 122 -10.39 13.19 -24.25
N ASP A 123 -10.81 13.41 -25.50
CA ASP A 123 -11.86 12.64 -26.22
C ASP A 123 -11.40 11.19 -26.50
N ILE A 124 -11.05 10.47 -25.44
CA ILE A 124 -10.64 9.06 -25.46
C ILE A 124 -11.92 8.25 -25.49
N LYS A 125 -12.32 7.81 -26.68
CA LYS A 125 -13.47 6.92 -26.82
C LYS A 125 -13.08 5.52 -26.39
N LEU A 126 -13.60 5.09 -25.24
CA LEU A 126 -13.40 3.73 -24.78
C LEU A 126 -14.13 2.75 -25.70
N GLY A 127 -13.44 1.67 -26.07
CA GLY A 127 -14.08 0.51 -26.69
C GLY A 127 -15.10 -0.16 -25.76
N PRO A 128 -15.95 -1.07 -26.27
CA PRO A 128 -16.85 -1.83 -25.42
C PRO A 128 -16.07 -2.62 -24.35
N LEU A 129 -16.52 -2.53 -23.09
CA LEU A 129 -15.96 -3.32 -21.99
C LEU A 129 -16.15 -4.81 -22.29
N ASN A 130 -15.05 -5.53 -22.44
CA ASN A 130 -15.07 -6.94 -22.80
C ASN A 130 -14.04 -7.73 -22.00
N PHE A 131 -14.28 -9.03 -21.94
CA PHE A 131 -13.33 -10.00 -21.44
C PHE A 131 -12.19 -10.24 -22.43
N SER A 132 -10.96 -10.39 -21.91
CA SER A 132 -9.84 -10.88 -22.69
C SER A 132 -8.95 -11.79 -21.84
N ARG A 133 -7.92 -12.40 -22.45
CA ARG A 133 -6.94 -13.22 -21.71
C ARG A 133 -6.16 -12.41 -20.68
N SER A 134 -6.04 -11.09 -20.87
CA SER A 134 -5.32 -10.16 -19.99
C SER A 134 -6.26 -9.21 -19.25
N HIS A 135 -7.59 -9.33 -19.40
CA HIS A 135 -8.56 -8.46 -18.73
C HIS A 135 -9.74 -9.28 -18.19
N THR A 136 -9.76 -9.44 -16.87
CA THR A 136 -10.86 -10.07 -16.15
C THR A 136 -11.89 -9.03 -15.72
N VAL A 137 -13.14 -9.20 -16.11
CA VAL A 137 -14.26 -8.33 -15.71
C VAL A 137 -15.20 -9.11 -14.76
N LEU A 138 -15.50 -8.60 -13.57
CA LEU A 138 -16.31 -9.36 -12.60
C LEU A 138 -17.80 -9.05 -12.66
N ILE A 139 -18.22 -8.25 -13.64
CA ILE A 139 -19.63 -7.94 -13.92
C ILE A 139 -20.05 -8.51 -15.28
N ASN A 140 -21.34 -8.74 -15.45
CA ASN A 140 -21.92 -9.22 -16.70
C ASN A 140 -21.97 -8.06 -17.71
N VAL A 141 -21.03 -8.10 -18.66
CA VAL A 141 -20.86 -7.04 -19.67
C VAL A 141 -22.02 -6.97 -20.67
N ASP A 142 -22.73 -8.08 -20.91
CA ASP A 142 -23.80 -8.16 -21.91
C ASP A 142 -25.03 -7.35 -21.50
N ILE A 143 -25.33 -7.33 -20.20
CA ILE A 143 -26.48 -6.60 -19.62
C ILE A 143 -26.07 -5.31 -18.89
N PHE A 144 -24.77 -5.02 -18.78
CA PHE A 144 -24.23 -3.91 -17.99
C PHE A 144 -24.87 -2.56 -18.32
N LYS A 145 -25.02 -2.25 -19.61
CA LYS A 145 -25.59 -0.96 -20.06
C LYS A 145 -27.08 -0.80 -19.71
N GLN A 146 -27.80 -1.90 -19.47
CA GLN A 146 -29.24 -1.89 -19.20
C GLN A 146 -29.55 -2.05 -17.72
N CYS A 147 -28.78 -2.89 -17.03
CA CYS A 147 -29.06 -3.33 -15.65
C CYS A 147 -28.02 -2.85 -14.63
N GLY A 148 -27.00 -2.10 -15.06
CA GLY A 148 -25.87 -1.72 -14.21
C GLY A 148 -24.95 -2.91 -13.90
N PRO A 149 -24.08 -2.79 -12.87
CA PRO A 149 -23.02 -3.76 -12.57
C PRO A 149 -23.54 -5.04 -11.90
N VAL A 150 -24.23 -5.88 -12.66
CA VAL A 150 -24.67 -7.21 -12.20
C VAL A 150 -23.47 -8.17 -12.14
N PRO A 151 -23.29 -8.97 -11.07
CA PRO A 151 -22.18 -9.93 -10.97
C PRO A 151 -22.10 -10.90 -12.15
N GLN A 152 -20.89 -11.13 -12.66
CA GLN A 152 -20.62 -12.16 -13.67
C GLN A 152 -20.65 -13.55 -13.03
N ASP A 153 -21.47 -14.45 -13.57
CA ASP A 153 -21.42 -15.86 -13.17
C ASP A 153 -20.07 -16.50 -13.53
N GLY A 154 -19.62 -17.40 -12.66
CA GLY A 154 -18.34 -18.09 -12.80
C GLY A 154 -18.28 -19.33 -11.92
N ARG A 155 -17.06 -19.83 -11.69
CA ARG A 155 -16.80 -20.99 -10.83
C ARG A 155 -15.76 -20.64 -9.78
N ASP A 156 -15.83 -21.33 -8.65
CA ASP A 156 -14.79 -21.31 -7.61
C ASP A 156 -13.47 -21.86 -8.17
N LEU A 157 -12.36 -21.21 -7.83
CA LEU A 157 -11.01 -21.64 -8.17
C LEU A 157 -10.12 -21.50 -6.93
N TRP A 158 -9.50 -22.60 -6.53
CA TRP A 158 -8.65 -22.68 -5.34
C TRP A 158 -7.25 -23.17 -5.73
N ASP A 159 -6.50 -22.32 -6.40
CA ASP A 159 -5.11 -22.58 -6.78
C ASP A 159 -4.25 -21.31 -6.63
N ARG A 160 -2.96 -21.43 -6.98
CA ARG A 160 -1.95 -20.38 -6.80
C ARG A 160 -2.12 -19.14 -7.71
N ASN A 161 -3.01 -19.18 -8.68
CA ASN A 161 -3.24 -18.10 -9.65
C ASN A 161 -4.47 -17.25 -9.32
N PHE A 162 -5.29 -17.66 -8.36
CA PHE A 162 -6.53 -16.98 -7.99
C PHE A 162 -6.54 -16.65 -6.49
N VAL A 163 -7.34 -15.65 -6.14
CA VAL A 163 -7.64 -15.35 -4.74
C VAL A 163 -8.39 -16.54 -4.14
N LYS A 164 -7.86 -17.09 -3.04
CA LYS A 164 -8.53 -18.11 -2.24
C LYS A 164 -9.69 -17.48 -1.46
N MET A 165 -10.89 -17.57 -2.02
CA MET A 165 -12.09 -16.94 -1.47
C MET A 165 -12.52 -17.59 -0.15
N PRO A 166 -12.93 -16.81 0.88
CA PRO A 166 -13.34 -17.37 2.16
C PRO A 166 -14.57 -18.29 2.04
N CYS A 167 -15.42 -18.05 1.04
CA CYS A 167 -16.61 -18.84 0.72
C CYS A 167 -16.36 -20.10 -0.12
N SER A 168 -15.12 -20.39 -0.52
CA SER A 168 -14.79 -21.61 -1.26
C SER A 168 -15.06 -22.86 -0.41
N PRO A 169 -15.61 -23.94 -0.99
CA PRO A 169 -15.69 -25.25 -0.34
C PRO A 169 -14.32 -25.83 0.09
N SER A 170 -13.23 -25.36 -0.54
CA SER A 170 -11.86 -25.75 -0.21
C SER A 170 -11.29 -25.01 1.01
N SER A 171 -11.94 -23.94 1.47
CA SER A 171 -11.60 -23.23 2.69
C SER A 171 -12.04 -24.06 3.90
N LYS A 172 -11.10 -24.83 4.46
CA LYS A 172 -11.34 -25.79 5.54
C LYS A 172 -10.52 -25.47 6.79
N LEU A 173 -11.04 -25.86 7.95
CA LEU A 173 -10.34 -25.82 9.25
C LEU A 173 -10.24 -27.24 9.82
N ASP A 174 -9.11 -27.52 10.47
CA ASP A 174 -8.94 -28.76 11.21
C ASP A 174 -9.79 -28.71 12.49
N SER A 175 -10.64 -29.73 12.69
CA SER A 175 -11.42 -29.85 13.91
C SER A 175 -10.54 -30.27 15.08
N LYS A 176 -10.65 -29.57 16.21
CA LYS A 176 -9.90 -29.90 17.44
C LYS A 176 -10.28 -31.27 18.05
N PHE A 177 -11.44 -31.81 17.71
CA PHE A 177 -12.02 -32.97 18.40
C PHE A 177 -12.19 -34.21 17.51
N LYS A 178 -11.97 -34.10 16.20
CA LYS A 178 -12.06 -35.22 15.25
C LYS A 178 -11.06 -34.96 14.12
N PHE A 179 -10.42 -35.98 13.56
CA PHE A 179 -9.59 -35.91 12.34
C PHE A 179 -10.42 -35.55 11.07
N THR A 180 -11.45 -34.71 11.22
CA THR A 180 -12.38 -34.30 10.18
C THR A 180 -12.25 -32.81 9.95
N GLN A 181 -12.06 -32.41 8.71
CA GLN A 181 -12.04 -31.01 8.32
C GLN A 181 -13.47 -30.44 8.25
N VAL A 182 -13.65 -29.21 8.76
CA VAL A 182 -14.94 -28.50 8.71
C VAL A 182 -14.85 -27.35 7.72
N SER A 183 -15.94 -27.08 6.99
CA SER A 183 -16.04 -25.89 6.14
C SER A 183 -15.84 -24.63 6.97
N ARG A 184 -14.80 -23.86 6.64
CA ARG A 184 -14.51 -22.59 7.31
C ARG A 184 -15.59 -21.55 7.02
N TRP A 185 -16.11 -21.52 5.79
CA TRP A 185 -17.21 -20.62 5.43
C TRP A 185 -18.45 -20.88 6.26
N LYS A 186 -18.78 -22.13 6.59
CA LYS A 186 -19.92 -22.43 7.46
C LYS A 186 -19.77 -21.74 8.83
N LEU A 187 -18.58 -21.80 9.45
CA LEU A 187 -18.32 -21.09 10.71
C LEU A 187 -18.39 -19.56 10.53
N ILE A 188 -17.80 -19.03 9.45
CA ILE A 188 -17.86 -17.58 9.15
C ILE A 188 -19.32 -17.15 9.02
N TYR A 189 -20.10 -17.87 8.21
CA TYR A 189 -21.50 -17.59 7.95
C TYR A 189 -22.33 -17.57 9.23
N GLU A 190 -22.23 -18.61 10.07
CA GLU A 190 -22.99 -18.70 11.31
C GLU A 190 -22.68 -17.53 12.27
N ASN A 191 -21.40 -17.19 12.44
CA ASN A 191 -21.00 -16.14 13.38
C ASN A 191 -21.30 -14.73 12.85
N LEU A 192 -21.03 -14.46 11.57
CA LEU A 192 -21.35 -13.16 10.97
C LEU A 192 -22.86 -12.98 10.81
N LYS A 193 -23.64 -14.04 10.57
CA LYS A 193 -25.10 -13.95 10.51
C LYS A 193 -25.70 -13.69 11.89
N ALA A 194 -25.14 -14.28 12.94
CA ALA A 194 -25.52 -13.97 14.30
C ALA A 194 -25.26 -12.49 14.66
N LEU A 195 -24.15 -11.91 14.17
CA LEU A 195 -23.89 -10.47 14.30
C LEU A 195 -24.85 -9.63 13.46
N ALA A 196 -25.05 -9.98 12.19
CA ALA A 196 -25.89 -9.24 11.25
C ALA A 196 -27.36 -9.14 11.68
N ASN A 197 -27.86 -10.12 12.44
CA ASN A 197 -29.22 -10.10 12.97
C ASN A 197 -29.40 -9.18 14.20
N LYS A 198 -28.33 -8.59 14.73
CA LYS A 198 -28.40 -7.66 15.87
C LYS A 198 -28.62 -6.23 15.40
N ALA A 199 -29.30 -5.43 16.23
CA ALA A 199 -29.41 -3.99 16.01
C ALA A 199 -28.08 -3.25 16.28
N THR A 200 -27.32 -3.74 17.26
CA THR A 200 -25.99 -3.24 17.64
C THR A 200 -25.09 -4.42 17.99
N ALA A 201 -23.78 -4.27 17.80
CA ALA A 201 -22.78 -5.19 18.31
C ALA A 201 -21.62 -4.41 18.95
N SER A 202 -21.07 -4.93 20.04
CA SER A 202 -19.86 -4.35 20.65
C SER A 202 -18.59 -4.81 19.93
N VAL A 203 -17.46 -4.16 20.21
CA VAL A 203 -16.14 -4.58 19.70
C VAL A 203 -15.77 -5.98 20.19
N ASP A 204 -16.15 -6.34 21.42
CA ASP A 204 -15.90 -7.67 21.97
C ASP A 204 -16.65 -8.75 21.18
N GLU A 205 -17.92 -8.50 20.82
CA GLU A 205 -18.69 -9.43 20.00
C GLU A 205 -18.11 -9.60 18.58
N VAL A 206 -17.57 -8.52 18.01
CA VAL A 206 -16.83 -8.56 16.73
C VAL A 206 -15.56 -9.41 16.88
N ALA A 207 -14.76 -9.19 17.92
CA ALA A 207 -13.54 -9.94 18.18
C ALA A 207 -13.82 -11.43 18.42
N GLU A 208 -14.84 -11.74 19.23
CA GLU A 208 -15.28 -13.11 19.49
C GLU A 208 -15.68 -13.84 18.22
N ALA A 209 -16.46 -13.21 17.35
CA ALA A 209 -16.83 -13.78 16.05
C ALA A 209 -15.59 -14.08 15.21
N ILE A 210 -14.65 -13.13 15.11
CA ILE A 210 -13.39 -13.29 14.35
C ILE A 210 -12.57 -14.47 14.87
N PHE A 211 -12.47 -14.64 16.19
CA PHE A 211 -11.71 -15.74 16.79
C PHE A 211 -12.33 -17.12 16.55
N LYS A 212 -13.64 -17.24 16.28
CA LYS A 212 -14.30 -18.54 16.04
C LYS A 212 -13.78 -19.22 14.77
N TYR A 213 -13.48 -18.46 13.72
CA TYR A 213 -12.89 -18.97 12.47
C TYR A 213 -11.41 -18.62 12.30
N ASN A 214 -10.78 -18.05 13.33
CA ASN A 214 -9.33 -17.81 13.45
C ASN A 214 -8.79 -18.27 14.83
N PRO A 215 -9.08 -19.51 15.31
CA PRO A 215 -8.80 -19.90 16.69
C PRO A 215 -7.30 -19.94 17.04
N LYS A 216 -6.42 -20.12 16.05
CA LYS A 216 -4.95 -20.09 16.22
C LYS A 216 -4.44 -18.75 16.74
N TYR A 217 -5.15 -17.66 16.45
CA TYR A 217 -4.72 -16.30 16.76
C TYR A 217 -5.37 -15.74 18.03
N LYS A 218 -6.18 -16.54 18.73
CA LYS A 218 -6.75 -16.16 20.03
C LYS A 218 -5.61 -15.95 21.03
N GLY A 219 -5.55 -14.77 21.64
CA GLY A 219 -4.46 -14.35 22.53
C GLY A 219 -3.23 -13.78 21.81
N GLN A 220 -3.19 -13.79 20.47
CA GLN A 220 -2.14 -13.14 19.68
C GLN A 220 -2.62 -11.84 19.04
N TRP A 221 -3.84 -11.83 18.50
CA TRP A 221 -4.43 -10.61 17.96
C TRP A 221 -5.07 -9.77 19.07
N SER A 222 -4.87 -8.46 18.98
CA SER A 222 -5.48 -7.47 19.86
C SER A 222 -6.49 -6.63 19.08
N PHE A 223 -7.57 -6.23 19.75
CA PHE A 223 -8.59 -5.31 19.25
C PHE A 223 -8.58 -3.98 20.02
N ASP A 224 -7.54 -3.72 20.81
CA ASP A 224 -7.39 -2.53 21.67
C ASP A 224 -7.63 -1.22 20.92
N ALA A 225 -7.11 -1.08 19.69
CA ALA A 225 -7.29 0.15 18.95
C ALA A 225 -8.74 0.34 18.50
N LEU A 226 -9.43 -0.74 18.11
CA LEU A 226 -10.84 -0.68 17.74
C LEU A 226 -11.73 -0.39 18.98
N SER A 227 -11.44 -1.00 20.12
CA SER A 227 -12.16 -0.75 21.37
C SER A 227 -12.02 0.71 21.81
N ARG A 228 -10.77 1.21 21.92
CA ARG A 228 -10.51 2.61 22.30
C ARG A 228 -11.04 3.61 21.28
N PHE A 229 -11.10 3.25 20.01
CA PHE A 229 -11.70 4.06 18.96
C PHE A 229 -13.17 4.31 19.24
N VAL A 230 -13.94 3.25 19.47
CA VAL A 230 -15.36 3.35 19.81
C VAL A 230 -15.55 4.10 21.15
N GLU A 231 -14.65 3.95 22.12
CA GLU A 231 -14.77 4.70 23.39
C GLU A 231 -14.48 6.20 23.25
N ARG A 232 -13.54 6.59 22.38
CA ARG A 232 -12.99 7.96 22.32
C ARG A 232 -13.61 8.86 21.26
N ILE A 233 -14.25 8.32 20.24
CA ILE A 233 -14.89 9.14 19.20
C ILE A 233 -16.17 9.81 19.75
N PRO A 234 -16.44 11.09 19.41
CA PRO A 234 -17.64 11.79 19.83
C PRO A 234 -18.92 10.98 19.55
N LYS A 235 -19.82 10.90 20.54
CA LYS A 235 -21.07 10.11 20.44
C LYS A 235 -21.93 10.43 19.22
N ILE A 236 -21.86 11.67 18.73
CA ILE A 236 -22.60 12.10 17.54
C ILE A 236 -22.10 11.45 16.24
N GLU A 237 -20.81 11.11 16.18
CA GLU A 237 -20.17 10.39 15.08
C GLU A 237 -20.17 8.88 15.30
N ASN A 238 -20.43 8.44 16.53
CA ASN A 238 -20.21 7.07 16.99
C ASN A 238 -21.47 6.21 16.89
N ASP A 239 -21.87 5.90 15.67
CA ASP A 239 -22.89 4.90 15.36
C ASP A 239 -22.27 3.53 14.98
N PHE A 240 -20.99 3.31 15.31
CA PHE A 240 -20.22 2.15 14.86
C PHE A 240 -20.75 0.82 15.39
N GLU A 241 -21.32 0.80 16.60
CA GLU A 241 -21.97 -0.41 17.14
C GLU A 241 -23.16 -0.84 16.28
N LYS A 242 -23.89 0.10 15.65
CA LYS A 242 -24.95 -0.20 14.65
C LYS A 242 -24.35 -0.55 13.29
N LEU A 243 -23.16 -0.06 13.00
CA LEU A 243 -22.48 -0.29 11.72
C LEU A 243 -21.90 -1.71 11.64
N PHE A 244 -21.37 -2.28 12.72
CA PHE A 244 -20.78 -3.63 12.69
C PHE A 244 -21.75 -4.70 12.17
N PRO A 245 -22.99 -4.86 12.67
CA PRO A 245 -23.96 -5.79 12.09
C PRO A 245 -24.17 -5.61 10.58
N ARG A 246 -24.20 -4.36 10.11
CA ARG A 246 -24.41 -4.05 8.68
C ARG A 246 -23.18 -4.41 7.84
N ILE A 247 -21.96 -4.20 8.34
CA ILE A 247 -20.73 -4.68 7.68
C ILE A 247 -20.72 -6.21 7.65
N ALA A 248 -21.20 -6.89 8.70
CA ALA A 248 -21.30 -8.35 8.72
C ALA A 248 -22.26 -8.86 7.64
N ALA A 249 -23.43 -8.21 7.50
CA ALA A 249 -24.37 -8.51 6.41
C ALA A 249 -23.71 -8.33 5.03
N LEU A 250 -23.02 -7.21 4.80
CA LEU A 250 -22.28 -6.95 3.56
C LEU A 250 -21.19 -8.00 3.29
N ALA A 251 -20.51 -8.50 4.32
CA ALA A 251 -19.52 -9.57 4.17
C ALA A 251 -20.15 -10.90 3.75
N LEU A 252 -21.39 -11.17 4.19
CA LEU A 252 -22.14 -12.39 3.86
C LEU A 252 -22.69 -12.39 2.42
N ASP A 253 -22.80 -11.22 1.78
CA ASP A 253 -23.21 -11.09 0.38
C ASP A 253 -22.12 -11.52 -0.61
N LEU A 254 -20.89 -11.77 -0.13
CA LEU A 254 -19.74 -12.13 -0.96
C LEU A 254 -20.00 -13.22 -2.03
N PRO A 255 -20.56 -14.40 -1.73
CA PRO A 255 -20.81 -15.42 -2.75
C PRO A 255 -21.81 -14.99 -3.82
N GLU A 256 -22.73 -14.08 -3.52
CA GLU A 256 -23.68 -13.54 -4.50
C GLU A 256 -23.08 -12.41 -5.33
N GLN A 257 -22.21 -11.59 -4.74
CA GLN A 257 -21.59 -10.45 -5.41
C GLN A 257 -20.34 -10.83 -6.21
N VAL A 258 -19.53 -11.79 -5.73
CA VAL A 258 -18.26 -12.20 -6.36
C VAL A 258 -18.33 -13.69 -6.74
N LYS A 259 -19.08 -13.97 -7.81
CA LYS A 259 -19.31 -15.33 -8.33
C LYS A 259 -18.19 -15.86 -9.22
N LYS A 260 -17.46 -14.94 -9.87
CA LYS A 260 -16.32 -15.25 -10.73
C LYS A 260 -15.02 -15.11 -9.96
N ALA A 261 -14.13 -16.09 -10.12
CA ALA A 261 -12.83 -16.11 -9.46
C ALA A 261 -12.00 -14.86 -9.81
N VAL A 262 -11.38 -14.26 -8.78
CA VAL A 262 -10.51 -13.10 -8.91
C VAL A 262 -9.09 -13.59 -9.15
N PRO A 263 -8.46 -13.32 -10.33
CA PRO A 263 -7.09 -13.72 -10.56
C PRO A 263 -6.13 -12.91 -9.70
N LEU A 264 -4.96 -13.46 -9.41
CA LEU A 264 -3.85 -12.71 -8.84
C LEU A 264 -3.10 -12.00 -9.96
N LEU A 265 -2.84 -10.70 -9.78
CA LEU A 265 -1.94 -9.90 -10.58
C LEU A 265 -0.49 -10.23 -10.17
N GLN A 266 0.00 -11.35 -10.71
CA GLN A 266 1.32 -11.91 -10.45
C GLN A 266 2.46 -11.10 -11.07
N ARG A 267 3.63 -11.13 -10.45
CA ARG A 267 4.86 -10.51 -10.94
C ARG A 267 5.21 -11.03 -12.35
N GLY A 268 5.60 -10.11 -13.23
CA GLY A 268 5.98 -10.37 -14.62
C GLY A 268 4.81 -10.59 -15.58
N HIS A 269 3.56 -10.54 -15.11
CA HIS A 269 2.38 -10.86 -15.90
C HIS A 269 1.45 -9.65 -16.00
N PRO A 270 1.50 -8.88 -17.10
CA PRO A 270 0.61 -7.73 -17.27
C PRO A 270 -0.84 -8.20 -17.44
N ALA A 271 -1.73 -7.69 -16.60
CA ALA A 271 -3.14 -8.07 -16.58
C ALA A 271 -3.99 -6.99 -15.89
N SER A 272 -5.29 -7.00 -16.17
CA SER A 272 -6.28 -6.08 -15.62
C SER A 272 -7.43 -6.84 -14.95
N ILE A 273 -7.97 -6.27 -13.88
CA ILE A 273 -9.19 -6.73 -13.21
C ILE A 273 -10.14 -5.54 -13.12
N THR A 274 -11.38 -5.69 -13.56
CA THR A 274 -12.45 -4.71 -13.37
C THR A 274 -13.52 -5.29 -12.46
N LEU A 275 -13.80 -4.60 -11.36
CA LEU A 275 -14.80 -4.97 -10.37
C LEU A 275 -15.82 -3.83 -10.24
N SER A 276 -17.03 -4.15 -9.78
CA SER A 276 -17.93 -3.12 -9.29
C SER A 276 -17.52 -2.61 -7.91
N GLN A 277 -17.87 -1.37 -7.59
CA GLN A 277 -17.64 -0.81 -6.25
C GLN A 277 -18.34 -1.67 -5.17
N VAL A 278 -19.51 -2.25 -5.45
CA VAL A 278 -20.22 -3.19 -4.54
C VAL A 278 -19.40 -4.45 -4.26
N GLN A 279 -18.79 -5.04 -5.30
CA GLN A 279 -17.90 -6.20 -5.13
C GLN A 279 -16.71 -5.85 -4.25
N ILE A 280 -16.13 -4.67 -4.45
CA ILE A 280 -15.03 -4.14 -3.62
C ILE A 280 -15.49 -3.96 -2.18
N SER A 281 -16.67 -3.40 -1.93
CA SER A 281 -17.23 -3.25 -0.59
C SER A 281 -17.43 -4.60 0.12
N CYS A 282 -17.91 -5.64 -0.58
CA CYS A 282 -18.03 -6.98 -0.03
C CYS A 282 -16.67 -7.62 0.32
N LEU A 283 -15.67 -7.44 -0.55
CA LEU A 283 -14.30 -7.91 -0.33
C LEU A 283 -13.67 -7.21 0.87
N LEU A 284 -13.84 -5.89 0.99
CA LEU A 284 -13.32 -5.12 2.14
C LEU A 284 -14.07 -5.42 3.43
N ALA A 285 -15.39 -5.69 3.39
CA ALA A 285 -16.12 -6.16 4.57
C ALA A 285 -15.58 -7.51 5.06
N ASN A 286 -15.20 -8.41 4.14
CA ASN A 286 -14.53 -9.66 4.46
C ASN A 286 -13.11 -9.45 5.04
N ALA A 287 -12.38 -8.46 4.52
CA ALA A 287 -11.08 -8.04 5.06
C ALA A 287 -11.20 -7.47 6.49
N PHE A 288 -12.22 -6.65 6.74
CA PHE A 288 -12.56 -6.13 8.07
C PHE A 288 -12.82 -7.28 9.05
N TYR A 289 -13.66 -8.25 8.67
CA TYR A 289 -13.92 -9.45 9.47
C TYR A 289 -12.82 -10.53 9.39
N CYS A 290 -11.68 -10.23 8.76
CA CYS A 290 -10.50 -11.08 8.75
C CYS A 290 -10.77 -12.51 8.24
N THR A 291 -11.59 -12.64 7.19
CA THR A 291 -12.06 -13.94 6.70
C THR A 291 -11.09 -14.59 5.70
N PHE A 292 -10.24 -13.81 5.01
CA PHE A 292 -9.38 -14.34 3.95
C PHE A 292 -8.38 -15.39 4.49
N PRO A 293 -8.42 -16.64 3.98
CA PRO A 293 -7.54 -17.74 4.40
C PRO A 293 -6.12 -17.54 3.87
N HIS A 294 -5.13 -18.15 4.54
CA HIS A 294 -3.71 -18.08 4.15
C HIS A 294 -3.07 -16.67 4.13
N ARG A 295 -3.80 -15.62 4.53
CA ARG A 295 -3.35 -14.20 4.51
C ARG A 295 -2.86 -13.66 5.85
N ASN A 296 -2.69 -14.52 6.84
CA ASN A 296 -2.38 -14.15 8.22
C ASN A 296 -0.95 -14.52 8.65
N SER A 297 -0.16 -15.12 7.77
CA SER A 297 1.23 -15.51 8.01
C SER A 297 2.14 -14.75 7.06
N SER A 298 3.16 -14.10 7.61
CA SER A 298 4.14 -13.29 6.89
C SER A 298 5.51 -13.98 6.75
N GLY A 299 5.65 -15.21 7.25
CA GLY A 299 6.91 -15.96 7.17
C GLY A 299 7.27 -16.32 5.71
N PRO A 300 8.57 -16.50 5.39
CA PRO A 300 9.01 -16.79 4.02
C PRO A 300 8.40 -18.06 3.40
N GLY A 301 7.97 -19.02 4.20
CA GLY A 301 7.29 -20.24 3.73
C GLY A 301 5.78 -20.11 3.56
N ALA A 302 5.19 -18.95 3.83
CA ALA A 302 3.75 -18.73 3.64
C ALA A 302 3.42 -18.57 2.16
N GLU A 303 2.32 -19.15 1.70
CA GLU A 303 1.91 -19.12 0.28
C GLU A 303 1.80 -17.69 -0.29
N TYR A 304 1.25 -16.76 0.50
CA TYR A 304 1.07 -15.36 0.09
C TYR A 304 2.18 -14.45 0.64
N HIS A 305 3.38 -14.98 0.91
CA HIS A 305 4.48 -14.17 1.47
C HIS A 305 4.87 -13.00 0.57
N SER A 306 4.63 -13.07 -0.75
CA SER A 306 4.90 -12.03 -1.75
C SER A 306 3.74 -11.06 -1.99
N TYR A 307 2.64 -11.18 -1.23
CA TYR A 307 1.49 -10.29 -1.29
C TYR A 307 1.36 -9.43 -0.02
N PRO A 308 0.84 -8.19 -0.11
CA PRO A 308 0.56 -7.37 1.07
C PRO A 308 -0.48 -8.04 1.99
N SER A 309 -0.56 -7.60 3.25
CA SER A 309 -1.65 -8.01 4.14
C SER A 309 -2.99 -7.46 3.65
N ILE A 310 -4.08 -8.21 3.81
CA ILE A 310 -5.43 -7.74 3.47
C ILE A 310 -6.37 -7.73 4.68
N ASN A 311 -6.26 -8.68 5.61
CA ASN A 311 -7.09 -8.70 6.82
C ASN A 311 -6.72 -7.56 7.77
N PHE A 312 -7.71 -6.93 8.39
CA PHE A 312 -7.54 -5.66 9.14
C PHE A 312 -6.98 -5.85 10.57
N THR A 313 -6.49 -7.04 10.91
CA THR A 313 -6.06 -7.41 12.27
C THR A 313 -5.07 -6.42 12.88
N ARG A 314 -4.10 -5.92 12.08
CA ARG A 314 -3.11 -4.94 12.54
C ARG A 314 -3.69 -3.54 12.72
N LEU A 315 -4.74 -3.18 11.98
CA LEU A 315 -5.44 -1.91 12.14
C LEU A 315 -6.22 -1.86 13.47
N PHE A 316 -6.68 -3.01 13.96
CA PHE A 316 -7.42 -3.12 15.22
C PHE A 316 -6.53 -3.20 16.46
N ALA A 317 -5.26 -3.53 16.31
CA ALA A 317 -4.29 -3.65 17.41
C ALA A 317 -3.61 -2.31 17.73
N ASP A 318 -2.84 -2.26 18.82
CA ASP A 318 -1.87 -1.20 19.17
C ASP A 318 -2.37 0.24 18.94
N TRP A 319 -3.18 0.76 19.86
CA TRP A 319 -3.73 2.11 19.76
C TRP A 319 -2.66 3.17 19.44
N SER A 320 -3.01 4.07 18.52
CA SER A 320 -2.31 5.32 18.27
C SER A 320 -3.29 6.34 17.70
N GLU A 321 -2.96 7.63 17.82
CA GLU A 321 -3.76 8.69 17.20
C GLU A 321 -3.87 8.51 15.68
N ARG A 322 -2.83 7.95 15.05
CA ARG A 322 -2.87 7.52 13.64
C ARG A 322 -3.98 6.50 13.38
N LYS A 323 -4.08 5.44 14.20
CA LYS A 323 -5.11 4.41 14.02
C LYS A 323 -6.52 4.94 14.31
N LYS A 324 -6.67 5.88 15.25
CA LYS A 324 -7.94 6.59 15.47
C LYS A 324 -8.46 7.20 14.18
N GLU A 325 -7.65 8.03 13.52
CA GLU A 325 -8.06 8.74 12.29
C GLU A 325 -8.22 7.80 11.09
N LYS A 326 -7.37 6.76 10.98
CA LYS A 326 -7.56 5.69 9.99
C LYS A 326 -8.90 4.98 10.12
N LEU A 327 -9.27 4.63 11.36
CA LEU A 327 -10.54 3.98 11.65
C LEU A 327 -11.72 4.91 11.32
N ARG A 328 -11.64 6.23 11.58
CA ARG A 328 -12.69 7.18 11.14
C ARG A 328 -12.93 7.10 9.63
N ALA A 329 -11.86 7.16 8.82
CA ALA A 329 -11.95 7.09 7.36
C ALA A 329 -12.54 5.75 6.88
N VAL A 330 -12.05 4.63 7.42
CA VAL A 330 -12.53 3.27 7.06
C VAL A 330 -13.99 3.06 7.46
N MET A 331 -14.39 3.49 8.67
CA MET A 331 -15.77 3.39 9.10
C MET A 331 -16.71 4.26 8.26
N HIS A 332 -16.26 5.47 7.92
CA HIS A 332 -17.02 6.36 7.07
C HIS A 332 -17.28 5.75 5.68
N TYR A 333 -16.26 5.11 5.08
CA TYR A 333 -16.43 4.36 3.83
C TYR A 333 -17.53 3.30 3.93
N PHE A 334 -17.47 2.43 4.95
CA PHE A 334 -18.51 1.40 5.13
C PHE A 334 -19.90 2.00 5.35
N LYS A 335 -20.00 3.07 6.14
CA LYS A 335 -21.25 3.81 6.34
C LYS A 335 -21.81 4.30 5.01
N LYS A 336 -21.00 4.98 4.20
CA LYS A 336 -21.42 5.54 2.91
C LYS A 336 -21.90 4.47 1.94
N VAL A 337 -21.14 3.39 1.73
CA VAL A 337 -21.53 2.33 0.76
C VAL A 337 -22.74 1.52 1.20
N LEU A 338 -23.03 1.48 2.51
CA LEU A 338 -24.22 0.83 3.08
C LEU A 338 -25.46 1.74 3.07
N GLU A 339 -25.29 3.06 3.04
CA GLU A 339 -26.38 4.05 2.93
C GLU A 339 -26.74 4.32 1.48
N THR A 340 -25.73 4.44 0.61
CA THR A 340 -25.90 4.66 -0.83
C THR A 340 -25.09 3.60 -1.56
N LYS A 341 -25.80 2.63 -2.14
CA LYS A 341 -25.16 1.55 -2.90
C LYS A 341 -24.38 2.17 -4.08
N PRO A 342 -23.06 1.93 -4.20
CA PRO A 342 -22.30 2.48 -5.30
C PRO A 342 -22.58 1.69 -6.59
N GLU A 343 -22.59 2.37 -7.74
CA GLU A 343 -22.99 1.79 -9.03
C GLU A 343 -21.85 1.76 -10.06
N GLY A 344 -20.67 2.23 -9.68
CA GLY A 344 -19.53 2.32 -10.58
C GLY A 344 -18.69 1.06 -10.67
N LEU A 345 -17.73 1.12 -11.59
CA LEU A 345 -16.65 0.15 -11.74
C LEU A 345 -15.30 0.75 -11.35
N VAL A 346 -14.36 -0.12 -10.98
CA VAL A 346 -12.94 0.21 -10.76
C VAL A 346 -12.08 -0.81 -11.49
N THR A 347 -11.10 -0.33 -12.25
CA THR A 347 -10.12 -1.18 -12.97
C THR A 347 -8.76 -1.10 -12.28
N PHE A 348 -8.15 -2.25 -12.02
CA PHE A 348 -6.78 -2.41 -11.51
C PHE A 348 -5.95 -3.08 -12.60
N GLN A 349 -4.89 -2.43 -13.06
CA GLN A 349 -4.06 -2.88 -14.18
C GLN A 349 -2.60 -2.96 -13.75
N ARG A 350 -2.06 -4.18 -13.65
CA ARG A 350 -0.62 -4.40 -13.48
C ARG A 350 0.04 -4.21 -14.84
N CYS A 351 0.97 -3.28 -14.91
CA CYS A 351 1.74 -3.01 -16.13
C CYS A 351 3.17 -3.49 -15.95
N CYS A 352 3.78 -3.97 -17.04
CA CYS A 352 5.16 -4.44 -17.07
C CYS A 352 5.88 -3.75 -18.24
N LEU A 353 6.96 -3.04 -17.94
CA LEU A 353 7.89 -2.55 -18.94
C LEU A 353 8.73 -3.72 -19.44
N ARG A 354 8.62 -4.03 -20.74
CA ARG A 354 9.41 -5.08 -21.40
C ARG A 354 10.81 -4.55 -21.67
N ASP A 355 11.81 -5.43 -21.67
CA ASP A 355 13.20 -5.04 -21.95
C ASP A 355 13.36 -4.35 -23.33
N THR A 356 12.55 -4.75 -24.31
CA THR A 356 12.51 -4.14 -25.66
C THR A 356 11.99 -2.70 -25.66
N ASP A 357 11.22 -2.32 -24.64
CA ASP A 357 10.56 -1.02 -24.55
C ASP A 357 11.32 -0.05 -23.63
N VAL A 358 12.43 -0.50 -23.03
CA VAL A 358 13.27 0.33 -22.14
C VAL A 358 13.96 1.41 -22.98
N PRO A 359 13.77 2.71 -22.67
CA PRO A 359 14.43 3.78 -23.40
C PRO A 359 15.95 3.67 -23.32
N HIS A 360 16.62 3.89 -24.45
CA HIS A 360 18.07 4.06 -24.47
C HIS A 360 18.44 5.46 -23.97
N TRP A 361 18.39 5.66 -22.65
CA TRP A 361 18.54 6.97 -21.99
C TRP A 361 19.75 7.78 -22.45
N TRP A 362 20.89 7.13 -22.64
CA TRP A 362 22.15 7.76 -23.10
C TRP A 362 22.06 8.36 -24.51
N ASN A 363 21.09 7.91 -25.30
CA ASN A 363 20.87 8.26 -26.70
C ASN A 363 19.53 8.96 -26.94
N CYS A 364 18.76 9.20 -25.87
CA CYS A 364 17.43 9.79 -25.98
C CYS A 364 17.55 11.23 -26.51
N LYS A 365 16.81 11.53 -27.58
CA LYS A 365 16.76 12.85 -28.22
C LYS A 365 15.42 13.56 -28.02
N GLU A 366 14.51 12.93 -27.27
CA GLU A 366 13.22 13.53 -26.92
C GLU A 366 13.45 14.82 -26.13
N THR A 367 12.65 15.85 -26.44
CA THR A 367 12.69 17.13 -25.74
C THR A 367 11.87 17.07 -24.46
N LEU A 368 12.23 17.89 -23.48
CA LEU A 368 11.44 18.03 -22.26
C LEU A 368 10.05 18.61 -22.58
N ASP A 369 9.02 18.04 -21.97
CA ASP A 369 7.63 18.50 -22.06
C ASP A 369 7.35 19.74 -21.20
N LYS A 370 6.14 20.27 -21.34
CA LYS A 370 5.63 21.35 -20.49
C LYS A 370 5.63 20.94 -19.01
N LEU A 371 6.10 21.84 -18.16
CA LEU A 371 6.20 21.67 -16.71
C LEU A 371 5.42 22.78 -16.00
N HIS A 372 4.49 22.37 -15.15
CA HIS A 372 3.89 23.24 -14.14
C HIS A 372 4.47 22.94 -12.77
N LEU A 373 4.93 23.96 -12.06
CA LEU A 373 5.51 23.86 -10.71
C LEU A 373 4.76 24.78 -9.76
N THR A 374 4.35 24.23 -8.63
CA THR A 374 3.68 24.95 -7.54
C THR A 374 4.13 24.40 -6.19
N SER A 375 4.25 25.28 -5.19
CA SER A 375 4.47 24.91 -3.78
C SER A 375 3.16 24.77 -3.00
N GLN A 376 2.03 25.08 -3.64
CA GLN A 376 0.68 25.03 -3.09
C GLN A 376 -0.17 23.97 -3.80
N GLY A 377 -1.16 23.45 -3.09
CA GLY A 377 -2.07 22.42 -3.58
C GLY A 377 -1.57 21.00 -3.33
N SER A 378 -2.32 20.03 -3.84
CA SER A 378 -2.09 18.61 -3.71
C SER A 378 -2.40 17.86 -5.00
N ILE A 379 -1.91 16.62 -5.09
CA ILE A 379 -2.07 15.78 -6.29
C ILE A 379 -3.56 15.44 -6.48
N GLU A 380 -4.24 15.09 -5.41
CA GLU A 380 -5.63 14.65 -5.42
C GLU A 380 -6.62 15.77 -5.77
N THR A 381 -6.33 17.02 -5.39
CA THR A 381 -7.22 18.18 -5.61
C THR A 381 -6.90 18.88 -6.93
N GLU A 382 -5.75 19.55 -7.03
CA GLU A 382 -5.35 20.32 -8.22
C GLU A 382 -5.02 19.42 -9.42
N GLY A 383 -4.64 18.17 -9.18
CA GLY A 383 -4.42 17.14 -10.20
C GLY A 383 -5.69 16.41 -10.64
N THR A 384 -6.89 16.92 -10.32
CA THR A 384 -8.16 16.31 -10.76
C THR A 384 -8.20 16.13 -12.29
N GLY A 385 -8.54 14.91 -12.74
CA GLY A 385 -8.55 14.54 -14.16
C GLY A 385 -7.16 14.30 -14.77
N MET A 386 -6.07 14.42 -14.01
CA MET A 386 -4.73 14.02 -14.44
C MET A 386 -4.42 12.58 -14.00
N LEU A 387 -3.30 12.03 -14.48
CA LEU A 387 -2.73 10.81 -13.93
C LEU A 387 -2.05 11.15 -12.60
N GLN A 388 -2.68 10.75 -11.52
CA GLN A 388 -2.26 11.07 -10.16
C GLN A 388 -1.23 10.04 -9.69
N VAL A 389 -0.02 10.49 -9.34
CA VAL A 389 1.03 9.58 -8.87
C VAL A 389 0.78 9.24 -7.40
N ASP A 390 0.83 7.94 -7.10
CA ASP A 390 0.96 7.40 -5.76
C ASP A 390 2.45 7.06 -5.51
N PHE A 391 3.03 7.65 -4.46
CA PHE A 391 4.40 7.40 -4.01
C PHE A 391 4.46 6.06 -3.27
N ALA A 392 4.24 5.00 -4.04
CA ALA A 392 3.88 3.71 -3.54
C ALA A 392 5.03 2.99 -2.84
N SER A 393 4.69 2.06 -1.97
CA SER A 393 5.52 0.93 -1.63
C SER A 393 5.44 -0.12 -2.74
N SER A 394 6.55 -0.85 -2.98
CA SER A 394 6.51 -2.06 -3.84
C SER A 394 5.45 -3.08 -3.36
N TRP A 395 5.06 -3.01 -2.09
CA TRP A 395 3.89 -3.67 -1.53
C TRP A 395 2.74 -2.66 -1.47
N ILE A 396 1.90 -2.66 -2.49
CA ILE A 396 0.82 -1.68 -2.69
C ILE A 396 0.03 -1.37 -1.40
N GLY A 397 -0.21 -0.08 -1.15
CA GLY A 397 -0.88 0.45 0.03
C GLY A 397 -0.01 0.46 1.30
N GLY A 398 1.28 0.14 1.18
CA GLY A 398 2.27 0.23 2.27
C GLY A 398 1.76 -0.28 3.62
N GLY A 399 1.80 0.60 4.61
CA GLY A 399 1.34 0.40 5.98
C GLY A 399 -0.10 0.84 6.24
N VAL A 400 -0.99 0.90 5.23
CA VAL A 400 -2.36 1.45 5.40
C VAL A 400 -3.15 0.71 6.48
N LEU A 401 -3.03 -0.62 6.53
CA LEU A 401 -3.65 -1.48 7.56
C LEU A 401 -2.81 -1.64 8.83
N ASP A 402 -1.78 -0.80 9.01
CA ASP A 402 -0.84 -0.85 10.14
C ASP A 402 -0.50 0.56 10.64
N SER A 403 0.79 0.94 10.73
CA SER A 403 1.26 2.20 11.31
C SER A 403 1.59 3.31 10.30
N GLY A 404 1.71 2.98 9.00
CA GLY A 404 2.06 3.92 7.94
C GLY A 404 0.97 4.98 7.74
N LEU A 405 1.32 6.25 7.60
CA LEU A 405 0.35 7.34 7.40
C LEU A 405 0.98 8.50 6.63
N ILE A 406 1.64 8.17 5.53
CA ILE A 406 2.23 9.14 4.60
C ILE A 406 1.39 9.18 3.31
N GLN A 407 1.91 9.71 2.21
CA GLN A 407 1.13 9.99 1.01
C GLN A 407 0.33 8.77 0.49
N GLU A 408 0.96 7.60 0.32
CA GLU A 408 0.28 6.36 -0.14
C GLU A 408 -0.86 5.96 0.81
N GLU A 409 -0.62 5.87 2.12
CA GLU A 409 -1.66 5.44 3.05
C GLU A 409 -2.79 6.46 3.17
N ILE A 410 -2.49 7.76 3.14
CA ILE A 410 -3.51 8.81 3.14
C ILE A 410 -4.40 8.67 1.89
N LEU A 411 -3.80 8.50 0.71
CA LEU A 411 -4.55 8.27 -0.54
C LEU A 411 -5.49 7.06 -0.43
N PHE A 412 -4.99 5.95 0.14
CA PHE A 412 -5.78 4.72 0.34
C PHE A 412 -6.87 4.88 1.40
N LEU A 413 -6.71 5.76 2.40
CA LEU A 413 -7.75 6.02 3.40
C LEU A 413 -8.84 6.95 2.86
N MET A 414 -8.47 7.91 2.03
CA MET A 414 -9.45 8.79 1.37
C MET A 414 -10.18 8.06 0.24
N ASN A 415 -9.55 7.05 -0.36
CA ASN A 415 -10.11 6.18 -1.40
C ASN A 415 -10.04 4.69 -0.99
N PRO A 416 -10.82 4.21 0.00
CA PRO A 416 -10.65 2.85 0.55
C PRO A 416 -10.80 1.70 -0.44
N GLU A 417 -11.42 1.92 -1.59
CA GLU A 417 -11.48 0.96 -2.69
C GLU A 417 -10.09 0.53 -3.17
N LEU A 418 -9.05 1.37 -3.01
CA LEU A 418 -7.67 1.04 -3.34
C LEU A 418 -7.11 -0.10 -2.46
N ILE A 419 -7.60 -0.24 -1.22
CA ILE A 419 -7.14 -1.28 -0.28
C ILE A 419 -7.36 -2.68 -0.86
N VAL A 420 -8.38 -2.88 -1.69
CA VAL A 420 -8.66 -4.19 -2.29
C VAL A 420 -7.54 -4.66 -3.22
N ALA A 421 -6.72 -3.75 -3.77
CA ALA A 421 -5.57 -4.11 -4.59
C ALA A 421 -4.59 -5.03 -3.83
N ARG A 422 -4.50 -4.89 -2.51
CA ARG A 422 -3.68 -5.74 -1.62
C ARG A 422 -4.13 -7.20 -1.62
N LEU A 423 -5.37 -7.48 -1.98
CA LEU A 423 -5.91 -8.83 -2.04
C LEU A 423 -5.28 -9.63 -3.18
N PHE A 424 -5.06 -9.01 -4.34
CA PHE A 424 -4.67 -9.71 -5.57
C PHE A 424 -3.39 -9.20 -6.23
N THR A 425 -2.74 -8.15 -5.72
CA THR A 425 -1.51 -7.61 -6.34
C THR A 425 -0.27 -8.12 -5.62
N GLU A 426 0.55 -8.89 -6.34
CA GLU A 426 1.87 -9.30 -5.84
C GLU A 426 2.81 -8.09 -5.74
N LYS A 427 3.83 -8.15 -4.88
CA LYS A 427 4.89 -7.14 -4.81
C LYS A 427 5.38 -6.72 -6.21
N LEU A 428 5.45 -5.41 -6.47
CA LEU A 428 5.95 -4.85 -7.72
C LEU A 428 7.46 -5.06 -7.86
N ALA A 429 7.88 -5.41 -9.07
CA ALA A 429 9.27 -5.44 -9.51
C ALA A 429 9.72 -4.06 -10.01
N ASP A 430 11.03 -3.91 -10.26
CA ASP A 430 11.63 -2.66 -10.75
C ASP A 430 11.07 -2.18 -12.09
N ASN A 431 10.53 -3.08 -12.91
CA ASN A 431 9.95 -2.79 -14.22
C ASN A 431 8.41 -2.82 -14.22
N GLU A 432 7.75 -2.71 -13.07
CA GLU A 432 6.29 -2.83 -12.97
C GLU A 432 5.64 -1.65 -12.26
N CYS A 433 4.37 -1.39 -12.56
CA CYS A 433 3.52 -0.46 -11.81
C CYS A 433 2.10 -1.01 -11.71
N LEU A 434 1.27 -0.34 -10.91
CA LEU A 434 -0.17 -0.59 -10.88
C LEU A 434 -0.92 0.69 -11.24
N ILE A 435 -1.78 0.62 -12.26
CA ILE A 435 -2.70 1.69 -12.62
C ILE A 435 -4.08 1.35 -12.09
N ILE A 436 -4.72 2.31 -11.41
CA ILE A 436 -6.06 2.14 -10.84
C ILE A 436 -6.95 3.25 -11.39
N THR A 437 -8.05 2.87 -12.05
CA THR A 437 -9.00 3.80 -12.66
C THR A 437 -10.38 3.64 -12.06
N GLY A 438 -11.01 4.75 -11.65
CA GLY A 438 -12.40 4.76 -11.23
C GLY A 438 -12.68 4.73 -9.73
N CYS A 439 -11.64 4.72 -8.88
CA CYS A 439 -11.85 4.73 -7.44
C CYS A 439 -12.50 6.03 -6.98
N GLN A 440 -13.34 5.94 -5.96
CA GLN A 440 -14.04 7.07 -5.36
C GLN A 440 -13.31 7.61 -4.12
N THR A 441 -13.33 8.93 -3.95
CA THR A 441 -12.93 9.57 -2.70
C THR A 441 -14.13 9.66 -1.76
N PHE A 442 -13.96 9.22 -0.52
CA PHE A 442 -15.03 9.17 0.49
C PHE A 442 -14.81 10.17 1.62
N SER A 443 -13.59 10.68 1.79
CA SER A 443 -13.23 11.47 2.98
C SER A 443 -12.35 12.65 2.62
N GLN A 444 -12.46 13.69 3.44
CA GLN A 444 -11.54 14.81 3.49
C GLN A 444 -10.57 14.61 4.65
N TYR A 445 -9.39 15.21 4.55
CA TYR A 445 -8.40 15.19 5.61
C TYR A 445 -7.68 16.53 5.73
N SER A 446 -6.96 16.68 6.83
CA SER A 446 -5.95 17.72 7.00
C SER A 446 -4.69 17.14 7.61
N GLY A 447 -3.59 17.89 7.54
CA GLY A 447 -2.31 17.48 8.10
C GLY A 447 -1.67 16.30 7.37
N TYR A 448 -0.62 15.75 7.97
CA TYR A 448 0.21 14.71 7.36
C TYR A 448 0.94 13.91 8.45
N SER A 449 1.15 12.60 8.25
CA SER A 449 1.81 11.73 9.24
C SER A 449 1.16 11.85 10.62
N ASP A 450 1.92 12.18 11.66
CA ASP A 450 1.44 12.32 13.04
C ASP A 450 0.41 13.44 13.24
N ARG A 451 0.28 14.36 12.28
CA ARG A 451 -0.71 15.45 12.30
C ARG A 451 -1.91 15.17 11.40
N PHE A 452 -1.98 13.99 10.78
CA PHE A 452 -3.12 13.62 9.95
C PHE A 452 -4.38 13.59 10.80
N GLU A 453 -5.44 14.22 10.30
CA GLU A 453 -6.76 14.19 10.89
C GLU A 453 -7.80 13.97 9.80
N TRP A 454 -8.74 13.06 10.05
CA TRP A 454 -9.94 12.93 9.23
C TRP A 454 -10.82 14.16 9.45
N ALA A 455 -11.09 14.89 8.37
CA ALA A 455 -11.74 16.19 8.42
C ALA A 455 -13.25 16.12 8.14
N GLY A 456 -13.73 15.04 7.51
CA GLY A 456 -15.14 14.90 7.20
C GLY A 456 -15.45 13.98 6.03
N PRO A 457 -16.75 13.79 5.73
CA PRO A 457 -17.18 13.15 4.50
C PRO A 457 -16.75 13.95 3.26
N TYR A 458 -16.56 13.25 2.14
CA TYR A 458 -16.40 13.87 0.83
C TYR A 458 -17.45 13.31 -0.14
N ASP A 459 -18.17 14.19 -0.82
CA ASP A 459 -19.05 13.82 -1.92
C ASP A 459 -18.30 14.00 -3.25
N ASP A 460 -17.95 12.87 -3.85
CA ASP A 460 -17.19 12.84 -5.10
C ASP A 460 -18.12 13.12 -6.29
N LEU A 461 -17.91 14.27 -6.93
CA LEU A 461 -18.72 14.76 -8.04
C LEU A 461 -18.08 14.49 -9.41
N LEU A 462 -17.03 13.66 -9.47
CA LEU A 462 -16.41 13.33 -10.74
C LEU A 462 -17.39 12.61 -11.66
N GLU A 463 -17.37 13.01 -12.93
CA GLU A 463 -18.08 12.31 -13.99
C GLU A 463 -17.49 10.90 -14.19
N ARG A 464 -18.32 10.02 -14.75
CA ARG A 464 -17.93 8.64 -15.08
C ARG A 464 -17.69 8.48 -16.57
N ASP A 465 -16.75 7.61 -16.92
CA ASP A 465 -16.49 7.19 -18.30
C ASP A 465 -17.54 6.18 -18.80
N GLU A 466 -17.38 5.70 -20.03
CA GLU A 466 -18.30 4.76 -20.68
C GLU A 466 -18.34 3.37 -20.01
N TRP A 467 -17.39 3.07 -19.11
CA TRP A 467 -17.38 1.87 -18.29
C TRP A 467 -17.92 2.13 -16.88
N ALA A 468 -18.53 3.30 -16.64
CA ALA A 468 -19.01 3.77 -15.34
C ALA A 468 -17.90 3.90 -14.27
N ARG A 469 -16.65 4.12 -14.67
CA ARG A 469 -15.54 4.41 -13.76
C ARG A 469 -15.45 5.92 -13.56
N LEU A 470 -15.20 6.40 -12.34
CA LEU A 470 -14.92 7.83 -12.14
C LEU A 470 -13.69 8.25 -12.98
N ASN A 471 -13.70 9.48 -13.50
CA ASN A 471 -12.60 10.07 -14.26
C ASN A 471 -11.38 10.43 -13.39
N ARG A 472 -10.88 9.43 -12.66
CA ARG A 472 -9.69 9.45 -11.81
C ARG A 472 -8.80 8.27 -12.18
N GLN A 473 -7.53 8.56 -12.42
CA GLN A 473 -6.50 7.55 -12.65
C GLN A 473 -5.36 7.75 -11.67
N ILE A 474 -4.97 6.68 -10.99
CA ILE A 474 -3.87 6.64 -10.04
C ILE A 474 -2.78 5.71 -10.59
N LEU A 475 -1.55 6.19 -10.62
CA LEU A 475 -0.34 5.43 -10.96
C LEU A 475 0.47 5.16 -9.70
N ALA A 476 0.41 3.93 -9.19
CA ALA A 476 1.23 3.47 -8.09
C ALA A 476 2.59 2.99 -8.59
N MET A 477 3.63 3.73 -8.23
CA MET A 477 5.01 3.42 -8.59
C MET A 477 5.94 3.62 -7.39
N ASP A 478 6.77 2.62 -7.12
CA ASP A 478 7.64 2.59 -5.95
C ASP A 478 9.03 3.13 -6.24
N ALA A 479 9.52 4.04 -5.40
CA ALA A 479 10.90 4.54 -5.45
C ALA A 479 11.84 3.64 -4.63
N LEU A 480 13.14 3.65 -4.95
CA LEU A 480 14.14 2.98 -4.14
C LEU A 480 14.34 3.71 -2.81
N ARG A 481 14.41 2.92 -1.72
CA ARG A 481 14.78 3.44 -0.41
C ARG A 481 16.30 3.52 -0.27
N PHE A 482 16.85 4.72 -0.22
CA PHE A 482 18.29 4.95 -0.04
C PHE A 482 18.66 5.14 1.43
N LYS A 483 19.56 4.29 1.96
CA LYS A 483 20.15 4.48 3.30
C LYS A 483 21.19 5.60 3.30
N HIS A 484 21.99 5.69 2.24
CA HIS A 484 22.96 6.77 2.05
C HIS A 484 22.56 7.62 0.85
N ARG A 485 22.51 8.94 1.04
CA ARG A 485 22.10 9.89 -0.01
C ARG A 485 22.93 9.78 -1.28
N ARG A 486 24.21 9.39 -1.19
CA ARG A 486 25.10 9.27 -2.36
C ARG A 486 24.73 8.09 -3.27
N ASP A 487 24.05 7.07 -2.75
CA ASP A 487 23.70 5.85 -3.51
C ASP A 487 22.74 6.15 -4.67
N GLN A 488 21.90 7.19 -4.53
CA GLN A 488 20.93 7.57 -5.56
C GLN A 488 21.60 8.05 -6.86
N TYR A 489 22.86 8.51 -6.80
CA TYR A 489 23.61 8.98 -7.97
C TYR A 489 24.35 7.85 -8.71
N ASN A 490 24.26 6.61 -8.23
CA ASN A 490 24.76 5.48 -8.99
C ASN A 490 23.93 5.32 -10.27
N MET A 491 24.59 5.21 -11.43
CA MET A 491 23.90 5.15 -12.73
C MET A 491 22.90 4.00 -12.87
N GLY A 492 23.13 2.86 -12.21
CA GLY A 492 22.16 1.77 -12.17
C GLY A 492 20.89 2.15 -11.41
N ARG A 493 21.03 2.93 -10.33
CA ARG A 493 19.91 3.44 -9.53
C ARG A 493 19.13 4.52 -10.29
N ILE A 494 19.83 5.48 -10.91
CA ILE A 494 19.22 6.49 -11.78
C ILE A 494 18.42 5.82 -12.91
N THR A 495 19.03 4.86 -13.60
CA THR A 495 18.37 4.13 -14.71
C THR A 495 17.13 3.39 -14.24
N ARG A 496 17.18 2.78 -13.05
CA ARG A 496 16.02 2.12 -12.43
C ARG A 496 14.87 3.10 -12.21
N GLU A 497 15.13 4.26 -11.60
CA GLU A 497 14.07 5.26 -11.35
C GLU A 497 13.51 5.85 -12.65
N LEU A 498 14.37 6.12 -13.64
CA LEU A 498 13.91 6.56 -14.96
C LEU A 498 13.03 5.51 -15.65
N ASN A 499 13.40 4.22 -15.58
CA ASN A 499 12.60 3.13 -16.14
C ASN A 499 11.26 2.96 -15.41
N LYS A 500 11.25 3.11 -14.09
CA LYS A 500 10.04 3.05 -13.26
C LYS A 500 9.01 4.11 -13.66
N VAL A 501 9.44 5.30 -14.09
CA VAL A 501 8.54 6.40 -14.46
C VAL A 501 8.17 6.37 -15.94
N SER A 502 9.17 6.26 -16.82
CA SER A 502 9.03 6.55 -18.25
C SER A 502 7.93 5.77 -18.96
N HIS A 503 7.96 4.44 -18.93
CA HIS A 503 7.06 3.62 -19.74
C HIS A 503 5.59 3.83 -19.41
N PHE A 504 5.28 4.05 -18.13
CA PHE A 504 3.91 4.10 -17.64
C PHE A 504 3.31 5.49 -17.75
N VAL A 505 4.11 6.56 -17.70
CA VAL A 505 3.62 7.92 -17.93
C VAL A 505 3.35 8.17 -19.43
N PHE A 506 4.17 7.63 -20.33
CA PHE A 506 4.02 7.87 -21.76
C PHE A 506 2.94 7.00 -22.44
N ASN A 507 2.66 5.77 -21.98
CA ASN A 507 1.65 4.92 -22.61
C ASN A 507 0.24 5.04 -22.02
N SER A 508 0.08 5.58 -20.81
CA SER A 508 -1.24 5.66 -20.14
C SER A 508 -2.13 6.80 -20.64
N PHE A 509 -1.57 7.75 -21.40
CA PHE A 509 -2.32 8.89 -21.97
C PHE A 509 -2.55 8.81 -23.47
N PHE A 510 -1.93 7.85 -24.17
CA PHE A 510 -1.80 7.85 -25.63
C PHE A 510 -2.31 6.59 -26.33
N ASN A 511 -2.96 5.66 -25.62
CA ASN A 511 -3.68 4.54 -26.23
C ASN A 511 -5.17 4.60 -25.94
#